data_AF-A0A5A9F0L8-F1
#
_entry.id   AF-A0A5A9F0L8-F1
#
_cell.length_a   1.000
_cell.length_b   1.000
_cell.length_c   1.000
_cell.angle_alpha   90.00
_cell.angle_beta   90.00
_cell.angle_gamma   90.00
#
_symmetry.space_group_name_H-M   'P 1'
#
loop_
_entity.id
_entity.type
_entity.pdbx_description
1 polymer ?
#
loop_
_entity_poly.entity_id
_entity_poly.type
_entity_poly.pdbx_seq_one_letter_code
_entity_poly.pdbx_strand_id
1 'polypeptide(L)'
;MSDHQIPPQDGPPQDGDDSVEPTFPSADPEDAGGLLSSKRQPCAISGKRRPKRDLIALDALRPSLADRIRHDHPHLEPDAQISRQELARYRSLYVAELLKEEHGELSELDREVAESLARHETLAENPEEEYDDHRTLGERLSDGLASFGGSWAFLISFAVVLCVWMLINILEGEARAFDPYPFILLNLLLSCLAAIQAPVIMMSQKRQEAKDRLRSENDYRVNLKAELEIRHLHEKMDYLIQRQWQRLTEIQQLQLEIMQEKRLRK
;
A
#
# COMPACT_ATOMS: atom_id res chain seq x y z
N MET A 1 46.11 59.25 -12.32
CA MET A 1 45.67 57.89 -12.64
C MET A 1 46.16 57.01 -11.51
N SER A 2 45.26 56.75 -10.56
CA SER A 2 45.55 55.98 -9.34
C SER A 2 44.57 54.80 -9.37
N ASP A 3 45.09 53.62 -9.69
CA ASP A 3 44.32 52.38 -9.71
C ASP A 3 43.95 51.96 -8.29
N HIS A 4 42.65 51.76 -8.07
CA HIS A 4 42.08 51.29 -6.81
C HIS A 4 41.96 49.76 -6.88
N GLN A 5 42.80 49.07 -6.11
CA GLN A 5 42.79 47.62 -5.96
C GLN A 5 41.63 47.21 -5.03
N ILE A 6 40.72 46.36 -5.53
CA ILE A 6 39.61 45.76 -4.76
C ILE A 6 40.17 44.57 -3.94
N PRO A 7 39.84 44.41 -2.64
CA PRO A 7 40.26 43.25 -1.85
C PRO A 7 39.45 41.98 -2.17
N PRO A 8 40.00 40.77 -1.91
CA PRO A 8 39.35 39.51 -2.27
C PRO A 8 38.14 39.23 -1.36
N GLN A 9 37.08 38.65 -1.95
CA GLN A 9 35.89 38.20 -1.25
C GLN A 9 36.14 36.85 -0.57
N ASP A 10 35.86 36.78 0.73
CA ASP A 10 35.79 35.55 1.50
C ASP A 10 34.63 34.67 1.00
N GLY A 11 34.94 33.43 0.64
CA GLY A 11 33.94 32.42 0.28
C GLY A 11 33.12 31.95 1.50
N PRO A 12 31.93 31.39 1.28
CA PRO A 12 31.07 30.91 2.36
C PRO A 12 31.69 29.69 3.07
N PRO A 13 31.34 29.45 4.35
CA PRO A 13 31.89 28.35 5.13
C PRO A 13 31.48 26.99 4.56
N GLN A 14 32.44 26.07 4.49
CA GLN A 14 32.19 24.65 4.22
C GLN A 14 31.57 24.03 5.48
N ASP A 15 30.26 23.85 5.50
CA ASP A 15 29.59 22.98 6.45
C ASP A 15 29.90 21.52 6.09
N GLY A 16 30.45 20.81 7.06
CA GLY A 16 30.79 19.40 6.98
C GLY A 16 29.55 18.54 6.76
N ASP A 17 29.60 17.71 5.74
CA ASP A 17 28.66 16.63 5.44
C ASP A 17 28.87 15.49 6.46
N ASP A 18 28.30 15.63 7.65
CA ASP A 18 28.09 14.51 8.59
C ASP A 18 26.82 13.75 8.15
N SER A 19 26.94 13.02 7.04
CA SER A 19 26.00 11.97 6.65
C SER A 19 26.14 10.78 7.60
N VAL A 20 25.41 10.82 8.72
CA VAL A 20 25.21 9.64 9.60
C VAL A 20 24.24 8.69 8.90
N GLU A 21 24.77 7.71 8.17
CA GLU A 21 24.02 6.54 7.73
C GLU A 21 23.46 5.78 8.95
N PRO A 22 22.15 5.47 9.01
CA PRO A 22 21.65 4.53 9.99
C PRO A 22 22.15 3.12 9.62
N THR A 23 23.06 2.60 10.43
CA THR A 23 23.52 1.21 10.40
C THR A 23 22.35 0.31 10.84
N PHE A 24 21.70 -0.33 9.87
CA PHE A 24 20.76 -1.41 10.14
C PHE A 24 21.55 -2.66 10.59
N PRO A 25 21.17 -3.32 11.71
CA PRO A 25 21.80 -4.57 12.09
C PRO A 25 21.51 -5.62 11.00
N SER A 26 22.59 -6.20 10.49
CA SER A 26 22.61 -7.34 9.58
C SER A 26 21.79 -8.50 10.17
N ALA A 27 20.66 -8.83 9.55
CA ALA A 27 19.93 -10.07 9.81
C ALA A 27 20.68 -11.24 9.16
N ASP A 28 20.98 -12.26 9.97
CA ASP A 28 21.64 -13.49 9.55
C ASP A 28 20.89 -14.21 8.41
N PRO A 29 21.61 -14.84 7.45
CA PRO A 29 21.00 -15.50 6.31
C PRO A 29 20.73 -16.99 6.62
N GLU A 30 19.85 -17.28 7.58
CA GLU A 30 19.39 -18.65 7.84
C GLU A 30 17.88 -18.70 8.15
N ASP A 31 17.03 -18.37 7.18
CA ASP A 31 15.71 -19.02 7.08
C ASP A 31 15.08 -18.86 5.68
N ALA A 32 15.79 -19.36 4.66
CA ALA A 32 15.25 -19.50 3.31
C ALA A 32 14.57 -20.87 3.16
N GLY A 33 13.30 -21.01 3.56
CA GLY A 33 12.61 -22.29 3.36
C GLY A 33 11.22 -22.46 3.98
N GLY A 34 10.21 -21.72 3.51
CA GLY A 34 8.81 -22.06 3.82
C GLY A 34 7.79 -20.98 3.50
N LEU A 35 7.30 -20.93 2.25
CA LEU A 35 6.22 -20.03 1.84
C LEU A 35 4.89 -20.41 2.54
N LEU A 36 4.69 -19.77 3.69
CA LEU A 36 3.48 -19.39 4.41
C LEU A 36 2.15 -19.85 3.77
N SER A 37 1.67 -21.04 4.14
CA SER A 37 0.23 -21.28 4.19
C SER A 37 -0.34 -20.33 5.24
N SER A 38 -1.06 -19.28 4.82
CA SER A 38 -1.65 -18.29 5.70
C SER A 38 -2.61 -18.99 6.68
N LYS A 39 -2.13 -19.23 7.90
CA LYS A 39 -2.91 -19.88 8.97
C LYS A 39 -4.11 -19.00 9.31
N ARG A 40 -5.29 -19.36 8.79
CA ARG A 40 -6.55 -18.69 9.12
C ARG A 40 -6.95 -19.04 10.56
N GLN A 41 -7.15 -18.02 11.38
CA GLN A 41 -7.53 -18.15 12.78
C GLN A 41 -8.95 -17.58 13.01
N PRO A 42 -9.72 -18.12 13.95
CA PRO A 42 -11.05 -17.62 14.25
C PRO A 42 -10.97 -16.28 15.00
N CYS A 43 -11.85 -15.34 14.62
CA CYS A 43 -12.12 -14.16 15.43
C CYS A 43 -12.85 -14.57 16.71
N ALA A 44 -12.40 -14.06 17.86
CA ALA A 44 -12.96 -14.39 19.17
C ALA A 44 -14.39 -13.86 19.39
N ILE A 45 -14.79 -12.81 18.67
CA ILE A 45 -16.13 -12.22 18.75
C ILE A 45 -17.09 -12.88 17.74
N SER A 46 -16.70 -12.96 16.46
CA SER A 46 -17.61 -13.40 15.40
C SER A 46 -17.48 -14.88 15.04
N GLY A 47 -16.45 -15.58 15.51
CA GLY A 47 -16.15 -16.98 15.19
C GLY A 47 -15.70 -17.22 13.75
N LYS A 48 -15.71 -16.20 12.87
CA LYS A 48 -15.31 -16.32 11.48
C LYS A 48 -13.80 -16.48 11.36
N ARG A 49 -13.36 -17.41 10.51
CA ARG A 49 -11.94 -17.62 10.22
C ARG A 49 -11.42 -16.53 9.29
N ARG A 50 -10.43 -15.77 9.75
CA ARG A 50 -9.76 -14.69 9.01
C ARG A 50 -8.25 -14.95 8.92
N PRO A 51 -7.54 -14.41 7.92
CA PRO A 51 -6.09 -14.52 7.87
C PRO A 51 -5.47 -13.80 9.07
N LYS A 52 -4.32 -14.28 9.55
CA LYS A 52 -3.67 -13.78 10.78
C LYS A 52 -3.40 -12.26 10.75
N ARG A 53 -3.16 -11.66 9.57
CA ARG A 53 -2.95 -10.21 9.37
C ARG A 53 -4.18 -9.33 9.63
N ASP A 54 -5.36 -9.93 9.60
CA ASP A 54 -6.64 -9.25 9.86
C ASP A 54 -7.11 -9.39 11.31
N LEU A 55 -6.34 -10.11 12.12
CA LEU A 55 -6.60 -10.31 13.53
C LEU A 55 -5.67 -9.44 14.36
N ILE A 56 -6.26 -8.78 15.33
CA ILE A 56 -5.57 -7.89 16.26
C ILE A 56 -5.85 -8.44 17.66
N ALA A 57 -4.80 -8.59 18.45
CA ALA A 57 -4.94 -9.02 19.83
C ALA A 57 -5.62 -7.92 20.67
N LEU A 58 -6.47 -8.32 21.62
CA LEU A 58 -7.24 -7.41 22.45
C LEU A 58 -6.35 -6.50 23.32
N ASP A 59 -5.18 -6.97 23.75
CA ASP A 59 -4.17 -6.22 24.52
C ASP A 59 -3.46 -5.12 23.72
N ALA A 60 -3.35 -5.27 22.41
CA ALA A 60 -2.76 -4.28 21.52
C ALA A 60 -3.70 -3.08 21.27
N LEU A 61 -4.96 -3.15 21.71
CA LEU A 61 -5.93 -2.07 21.58
C LEU A 61 -5.76 -1.02 22.67
N ARG A 62 -6.26 0.19 22.41
CA ARG A 62 -6.37 1.22 23.44
C ARG A 62 -7.23 0.71 24.61
N PRO A 63 -6.84 0.97 25.87
CA PRO A 63 -7.53 0.45 27.05
C PRO A 63 -9.03 0.73 27.05
N SER A 64 -9.45 1.95 26.71
CA SER A 64 -10.86 2.35 26.69
C SER A 64 -11.71 1.56 25.70
N LEU A 65 -11.15 1.19 24.54
CA LEU A 65 -11.83 0.37 23.55
C LEU A 65 -11.81 -1.11 23.95
N ALA A 66 -10.71 -1.59 24.53
CA ALA A 66 -10.60 -2.95 25.04
C ALA A 66 -11.58 -3.20 26.19
N ASP A 67 -11.72 -2.26 27.12
CA ASP A 67 -12.66 -2.31 28.24
C ASP A 67 -14.10 -2.33 27.76
N ARG A 68 -14.42 -1.55 26.71
CA ARG A 68 -15.73 -1.60 26.07
C ARG A 68 -16.03 -2.96 25.46
N ILE A 69 -15.07 -3.55 24.73
CA ILE A 69 -15.25 -4.89 24.15
C ILE A 69 -15.42 -5.93 25.27
N ARG A 70 -14.67 -5.82 26.36
CA ARG A 70 -14.80 -6.70 27.54
C ARG A 70 -16.12 -6.53 28.29
N HIS A 71 -16.70 -5.33 28.29
CA HIS A 71 -18.03 -5.11 28.85
C HIS A 71 -19.09 -5.99 28.17
N ASP A 72 -19.06 -6.06 26.83
CA ASP A 72 -20.00 -6.88 26.06
C ASP A 72 -19.60 -8.36 26.02
N HIS A 73 -18.30 -8.65 26.17
CA HIS A 73 -17.73 -9.99 26.12
C HIS A 73 -16.74 -10.25 27.27
N PRO A 74 -17.25 -10.47 28.51
CA PRO A 74 -16.40 -10.61 29.71
C PRO A 74 -15.58 -11.91 29.76
N HIS A 75 -15.85 -12.86 28.88
CA HIS A 75 -15.13 -14.14 28.78
C HIS A 75 -13.91 -14.10 27.85
N LEU A 76 -13.59 -12.95 27.25
CA LEU A 76 -12.46 -12.82 26.34
C LEU A 76 -11.14 -12.73 27.12
N GLU A 77 -10.22 -13.62 26.78
CA GLU A 77 -8.84 -13.58 27.26
C GLU A 77 -8.09 -12.33 26.71
N PRO A 78 -7.06 -11.82 27.41
CA PRO A 78 -6.34 -10.61 27.01
C PRO A 78 -5.65 -10.71 25.63
N ASP A 79 -5.27 -11.91 25.20
CA ASP A 79 -4.62 -12.18 23.91
C ASP A 79 -5.61 -12.57 22.80
N ALA A 80 -6.92 -12.47 23.08
CA ALA A 80 -7.98 -12.86 22.16
C ALA A 80 -7.87 -12.10 20.82
N GLN A 81 -7.95 -12.86 19.73
CA GLN A 81 -7.78 -12.36 18.38
C GLN A 81 -9.09 -11.81 17.83
N ILE A 82 -9.14 -10.51 17.52
CA ILE A 82 -10.34 -9.81 17.04
C ILE A 82 -10.13 -9.37 15.60
N SER A 83 -11.08 -9.69 14.72
CA SER A 83 -11.03 -9.27 13.32
C SER A 83 -11.19 -7.76 13.18
N ARG A 84 -10.49 -7.15 12.22
CA ARG A 84 -10.65 -5.73 11.84
C ARG A 84 -12.11 -5.30 11.62
N GLN A 85 -12.94 -6.18 11.04
CA GLN A 85 -14.37 -5.92 10.82
C GLN A 85 -15.15 -5.69 12.13
N GLU A 86 -14.98 -6.60 13.10
CA GLU A 86 -15.62 -6.45 14.42
C GLU A 86 -15.02 -5.25 15.17
N LEU A 87 -13.72 -5.01 15.04
CA LEU A 87 -13.08 -3.87 15.67
C LEU A 87 -13.62 -2.53 15.16
N ALA A 88 -13.82 -2.39 13.84
CA ALA A 88 -14.43 -1.21 13.23
C ALA A 88 -15.86 -0.97 13.74
N ARG A 89 -16.64 -2.06 13.92
CA ARG A 89 -17.99 -2.00 14.52
C ARG A 89 -17.94 -1.50 15.96
N TYR A 90 -17.02 -2.02 16.78
CA TYR A 90 -16.91 -1.59 18.18
C TYR A 90 -16.37 -0.16 18.32
N ARG A 91 -15.52 0.30 17.41
CA ARG A 91 -15.06 1.69 17.37
C ARG A 91 -16.20 2.67 17.08
N SER A 92 -17.07 2.36 16.12
CA SER A 92 -18.20 3.24 15.83
C SER A 92 -19.20 3.29 16.99
N LEU A 93 -19.47 2.14 17.61
CA LEU A 93 -20.30 2.07 18.82
C LEU A 93 -19.70 2.90 19.96
N TYR A 94 -18.39 2.78 20.18
CA TYR A 94 -17.69 3.55 21.21
C TYR A 94 -17.75 5.06 20.95
N VAL A 95 -17.51 5.50 19.70
CA VAL A 95 -17.61 6.92 19.32
C VAL A 95 -19.03 7.45 19.48
N ALA A 96 -20.04 6.69 19.03
CA ALA A 96 -21.44 7.07 19.17
C ALA A 96 -21.83 7.25 20.65
N GLU A 97 -21.33 6.40 21.54
CA GLU A 97 -21.62 6.50 22.97
C GLU A 97 -20.95 7.70 23.62
N LEU A 98 -19.69 7.96 23.29
CA LEU A 98 -18.98 9.14 23.76
C LEU A 98 -19.67 10.45 23.34
N LEU A 99 -20.13 10.51 22.08
CA LEU A 99 -20.89 11.66 21.58
C LEU A 99 -22.24 11.81 22.30
N LYS A 100 -22.91 10.69 22.61
CA LYS A 100 -24.15 10.69 23.37
C LYS A 100 -23.97 11.19 24.80
N GLU A 101 -22.86 10.83 25.46
CA GLU A 101 -22.56 11.30 26.82
C GLU A 101 -22.34 12.82 26.85
N GLU A 102 -21.65 13.38 25.84
CA GLU A 102 -21.37 14.81 25.73
C GLU A 102 -22.61 15.65 25.34
N HIS A 103 -23.40 15.16 24.38
CA HIS A 103 -24.53 15.91 23.80
C HIS A 103 -25.90 15.54 24.39
N GLY A 104 -25.98 14.52 25.24
CA GLY A 104 -27.20 13.97 25.85
C GLY A 104 -28.03 13.11 24.89
N GLU A 105 -28.31 13.62 23.69
CA GLU A 105 -28.95 12.89 22.59
C GLU A 105 -28.05 12.86 21.36
N LEU A 106 -28.02 11.71 20.67
CA LEU A 106 -27.29 11.56 19.42
C LEU A 106 -27.97 12.37 18.31
N SER A 107 -27.28 13.38 17.79
CA SER A 107 -27.70 14.09 16.58
C SER A 107 -27.57 13.19 15.35
N GLU A 108 -28.33 13.47 14.28
CA GLU A 108 -28.17 12.82 12.97
C GLU A 108 -26.72 12.95 12.46
N LEU A 109 -26.08 14.10 12.73
CA LEU A 109 -24.68 14.34 12.38
C LEU A 109 -23.72 13.41 13.16
N ASP A 110 -23.98 13.17 14.44
CA ASP A 110 -23.15 12.30 15.29
C ASP A 110 -23.23 10.85 14.82
N ARG A 111 -24.43 10.44 14.39
CA ARG A 111 -24.69 9.12 13.82
C ARG A 111 -23.96 8.94 12.49
N GLU A 112 -23.99 9.95 11.63
CA GLU A 112 -23.27 9.95 10.35
C GLU A 112 -21.75 9.90 10.56
N VAL A 113 -21.22 10.64 11.53
CA VAL A 113 -19.79 10.61 11.89
C VAL A 113 -19.37 9.23 12.39
N ALA A 114 -20.14 8.64 13.32
CA ALA A 114 -19.87 7.31 13.83
C ALA A 114 -19.90 6.24 12.72
N GLU A 115 -20.85 6.34 11.79
CA GLU A 115 -21.00 5.40 10.68
C GLU A 115 -19.92 5.58 9.60
N SER A 116 -19.53 6.82 9.29
CA SER A 116 -18.46 7.13 8.35
C SER A 116 -17.12 6.59 8.81
N LEU A 117 -16.84 6.65 10.12
CA LEU A 117 -15.66 6.03 10.73
C LEU A 117 -15.67 4.49 10.61
N ALA A 118 -16.84 3.86 10.79
CA ALA A 118 -17.00 2.42 10.61
C ALA A 118 -16.70 2.00 9.16
N ARG A 119 -17.18 2.79 8.18
CA ARG A 119 -16.98 2.53 6.76
C ARG A 119 -15.54 2.79 6.31
N HIS A 120 -14.91 3.88 6.75
CA HIS A 120 -13.55 4.25 6.31
C HIS A 120 -12.48 3.21 6.68
N GLU A 121 -12.60 2.52 7.82
CA GLU A 121 -11.63 1.47 8.17
C GLU A 121 -11.83 0.17 7.39
N THR A 122 -13.05 -0.11 6.91
CA THR A 122 -13.31 -1.30 6.08
C THR A 122 -12.78 -1.15 4.65
N LEU A 123 -12.63 0.07 4.13
CA LEU A 123 -12.06 0.33 2.80
C LEU A 123 -10.53 0.22 2.73
N ALA A 124 -9.85 0.12 3.87
CA ALA A 124 -8.41 -0.21 3.92
C ALA A 124 -8.17 -1.74 3.83
N GLU A 125 -9.17 -2.50 3.35
CA GLU A 125 -8.99 -3.86 2.89
C GLU A 125 -8.19 -3.80 1.58
N ASN A 126 -6.98 -4.37 1.59
CA ASN A 126 -6.11 -4.34 0.43
C ASN A 126 -6.75 -5.22 -0.66
N PRO A 127 -7.30 -4.67 -1.76
CA PRO A 127 -8.05 -5.42 -2.77
C PRO A 127 -7.19 -6.47 -3.51
N GLU A 128 -5.88 -6.44 -3.28
CA GLU A 128 -4.91 -7.41 -3.79
C GLU A 128 -5.05 -8.80 -3.17
N GLU A 129 -5.63 -8.93 -1.96
CA GLU A 129 -5.70 -10.22 -1.26
C GLU A 129 -6.91 -11.09 -1.61
N GLU A 130 -8.03 -10.51 -2.06
CA GLU A 130 -9.19 -11.28 -2.51
C GLU A 130 -8.91 -12.00 -3.84
N TYR A 131 -7.89 -11.55 -4.60
CA TYR A 131 -7.46 -12.16 -5.85
C TYR A 131 -6.56 -13.39 -5.68
N ASP A 132 -5.91 -13.54 -4.53
CA ASP A 132 -4.93 -14.63 -4.30
C ASP A 132 -5.55 -15.95 -3.88
N ASP A 133 -6.79 -15.93 -3.37
CA ASP A 133 -7.44 -17.11 -2.76
C ASP A 133 -8.05 -18.08 -3.80
N HIS A 134 -8.10 -17.70 -5.08
CA HIS A 134 -8.69 -18.48 -6.17
C HIS A 134 -7.71 -18.88 -7.28
N ARG A 135 -6.40 -19.00 -6.99
CA ARG A 135 -5.43 -19.43 -8.02
C ARG A 135 -5.46 -20.93 -8.26
N THR A 136 -5.63 -21.33 -9.52
CA THR A 136 -5.51 -22.72 -9.94
C THR A 136 -4.06 -23.19 -9.93
N LEU A 137 -3.83 -24.51 -9.80
CA LEU A 137 -2.46 -25.07 -9.83
C LEU A 137 -1.72 -24.74 -11.14
N GLY A 138 -2.43 -24.68 -12.25
CA GLY A 138 -1.86 -24.32 -13.56
C GLY A 138 -1.39 -22.87 -13.62
N GLU A 139 -2.10 -21.95 -12.99
CA GLU A 139 -1.68 -20.54 -12.89
C GLU A 139 -0.42 -20.40 -12.05
N ARG A 140 -0.32 -21.10 -10.91
CA ARG A 140 0.89 -21.08 -10.06
C ARG A 140 2.12 -21.63 -10.78
N LEU A 141 1.95 -22.70 -11.57
CA LEU A 141 3.04 -23.28 -12.37
C LEU A 141 3.47 -22.34 -13.51
N SER A 142 2.52 -21.67 -14.15
CA SER A 142 2.80 -20.71 -15.23
C SER A 142 3.59 -19.50 -14.72
N ASP A 143 3.33 -19.04 -13.48
CA ASP A 143 4.06 -17.92 -12.84
C ASP A 143 5.49 -18.32 -12.54
N GLY A 144 5.67 -19.53 -12.01
CA GLY A 144 6.98 -20.11 -11.76
C GLY A 144 7.77 -20.26 -13.07
N LEU A 145 7.13 -20.75 -14.13
CA LEU A 145 7.78 -20.97 -15.42
C LEU A 145 8.12 -19.66 -16.15
N ALA A 146 7.24 -18.64 -16.07
CA ALA A 146 7.47 -17.33 -16.65
C ALA A 146 8.59 -16.55 -15.91
N SER A 147 8.59 -16.61 -14.57
CA SER A 147 9.64 -15.97 -13.76
C SER A 147 10.99 -16.66 -13.90
N PHE A 148 11.02 -18.00 -13.96
CA PHE A 148 12.25 -18.76 -14.19
C PHE A 148 12.78 -18.60 -15.63
N GLY A 149 11.90 -18.69 -16.62
CA GLY A 149 12.24 -18.54 -18.04
C GLY A 149 12.70 -17.13 -18.44
N GLY A 150 12.37 -16.10 -17.64
CA GLY A 150 12.80 -14.72 -17.85
C GLY A 150 14.17 -14.36 -17.25
N SER A 151 14.82 -15.28 -16.54
CA SER A 151 16.10 -15.00 -15.89
C SER A 151 17.29 -15.06 -16.86
N TRP A 152 18.19 -14.09 -16.76
CA TRP A 152 19.46 -14.08 -17.52
C TRP A 152 20.32 -15.32 -17.24
N ALA A 153 20.32 -15.83 -16.01
CA ALA A 153 21.06 -17.04 -15.66
C ALA A 153 20.50 -18.29 -16.35
N PHE A 154 19.17 -18.38 -16.48
CA PHE A 154 18.52 -19.48 -17.18
C PHE A 154 18.91 -19.49 -18.67
N LEU A 155 18.81 -18.33 -19.34
CA LEU A 155 19.18 -18.19 -20.76
C LEU A 155 20.63 -18.63 -21.02
N ILE A 156 21.58 -18.20 -20.18
CA ILE A 156 22.98 -18.56 -20.32
C ILE A 156 23.18 -20.07 -20.08
N SER A 157 22.59 -20.64 -19.03
CA SER A 157 22.69 -22.07 -18.75
C SER A 157 22.10 -22.93 -19.88
N PHE A 158 20.97 -22.50 -20.45
CA PHE A 158 20.31 -23.18 -21.55
C PHE A 158 21.18 -23.14 -22.82
N ALA A 159 21.75 -21.99 -23.15
CA ALA A 159 22.68 -21.86 -24.27
C ALA A 159 23.92 -22.76 -24.11
N VAL A 160 24.49 -22.84 -22.90
CA VAL A 160 25.62 -23.75 -22.60
C VAL A 160 25.23 -25.20 -22.83
N VAL A 161 24.06 -25.64 -22.36
CA VAL A 161 23.57 -27.01 -22.58
C VAL A 161 23.42 -27.32 -24.08
N LEU A 162 22.88 -26.39 -24.87
CA LEU A 162 22.79 -26.55 -26.33
C LEU A 162 24.18 -26.65 -26.97
N CYS A 163 25.14 -25.81 -26.57
CA CYS A 163 26.52 -25.87 -27.04
C CYS A 163 27.19 -27.21 -26.70
N VAL A 164 26.98 -27.72 -25.48
CA VAL A 164 27.51 -29.02 -25.05
C VAL A 164 26.89 -30.15 -25.87
N TRP A 165 25.57 -30.12 -26.11
CA TRP A 165 24.88 -31.10 -26.95
C TRP A 165 25.44 -31.13 -28.37
N MET A 166 25.60 -29.96 -29.00
CA MET A 166 26.20 -29.85 -30.33
C MET A 166 27.63 -30.38 -30.33
N LEU A 167 28.45 -30.02 -29.33
CA LEU A 167 29.85 -30.44 -29.25
C LEU A 167 29.97 -31.97 -29.12
N ILE A 168 29.16 -32.61 -28.28
CA ILE A 168 29.15 -34.08 -28.13
C ILE A 168 28.83 -34.75 -29.47
N ASN A 169 27.78 -34.30 -30.17
CA ASN A 169 27.37 -34.89 -31.44
C ASN A 169 28.36 -34.63 -32.58
N ILE A 170 29.04 -33.48 -32.59
CA ILE A 170 30.12 -33.20 -33.57
C ILE A 170 31.33 -34.11 -33.31
N LEU A 171 31.72 -34.30 -32.04
CA LEU A 171 32.89 -35.10 -31.66
C LEU A 171 32.71 -36.60 -31.91
N GLU A 172 31.49 -37.13 -31.81
CA GLU A 172 31.21 -38.54 -32.14
C GLU A 172 31.25 -38.84 -33.66
N GLY A 173 31.10 -37.81 -34.50
CA GLY A 173 31.18 -37.92 -35.96
C GLY A 173 29.96 -38.57 -36.62
N GLU A 174 29.79 -38.36 -37.93
CA GLU A 174 28.57 -38.74 -38.68
C GLU A 174 28.20 -40.24 -38.61
N ALA A 175 29.15 -41.13 -38.33
CA ALA A 175 28.93 -42.58 -38.29
C ALA A 175 28.35 -43.10 -36.96
N ARG A 176 28.44 -42.32 -35.87
CA ARG A 176 27.97 -42.72 -34.54
C ARG A 176 27.14 -41.66 -33.82
N ALA A 177 27.11 -40.43 -34.32
CA ALA A 177 26.37 -39.34 -33.71
C ALA A 177 24.87 -39.66 -33.60
N PHE A 178 24.32 -39.38 -32.42
CA PHE A 178 22.90 -39.53 -32.13
C PHE A 178 22.03 -38.50 -32.86
N ASP A 179 22.54 -37.28 -33.04
CA ASP A 179 21.91 -36.17 -33.77
C ASP A 179 22.95 -35.52 -34.71
N PRO A 180 23.23 -36.11 -35.90
CA PRO A 180 24.17 -35.56 -36.86
C PRO A 180 23.75 -34.18 -37.36
N TYR A 181 24.71 -33.36 -37.79
CA TYR A 181 24.43 -32.08 -38.45
C TYR A 181 23.49 -32.33 -39.65
N PRO A 182 22.32 -31.65 -39.75
CA PRO A 182 21.96 -30.35 -39.18
C PRO A 182 21.14 -30.35 -37.86
N PHE A 183 21.26 -31.37 -37.00
CA PHE A 183 20.62 -31.45 -35.66
C PHE A 183 19.07 -31.45 -35.67
N ILE A 184 18.47 -32.45 -36.32
CA ILE A 184 17.01 -32.51 -36.49
C ILE A 184 16.26 -32.72 -35.16
N LEU A 185 16.82 -33.50 -34.24
CA LEU A 185 16.19 -33.79 -32.95
C LEU A 185 16.22 -32.56 -32.05
N LEU A 186 17.36 -31.87 -32.00
CA LEU A 186 17.49 -30.61 -31.28
C LEU A 186 16.49 -29.57 -31.79
N ASN A 187 16.38 -29.44 -33.11
CA ASN A 187 15.46 -28.50 -33.74
C ASN A 187 13.98 -28.83 -33.44
N LEU A 188 13.61 -30.11 -33.45
CA LEU A 188 12.27 -30.56 -33.08
C LEU A 188 11.94 -30.22 -31.62
N LEU A 189 12.88 -30.48 -30.71
CA LEU A 189 12.72 -30.20 -29.28
C LEU A 189 12.57 -28.70 -29.01
N LEU A 190 13.43 -27.88 -29.62
CA LEU A 190 13.35 -26.42 -29.52
C LEU A 190 12.04 -25.86 -30.06
N SER A 191 11.56 -26.40 -31.18
CA SER A 191 10.28 -26.00 -31.78
C SER A 191 9.10 -26.34 -30.88
N CYS A 192 9.09 -27.52 -30.26
CA CYS A 192 8.07 -27.93 -29.30
C CYS A 192 8.10 -27.05 -28.03
N LEU A 193 9.29 -26.76 -27.52
CA LEU A 193 9.48 -25.89 -26.35
C LEU A 193 8.96 -24.48 -26.62
N ALA A 194 9.31 -23.89 -27.78
CA ALA A 194 8.84 -22.57 -28.18
C ALA A 194 7.32 -22.51 -28.36
N ALA A 195 6.71 -23.56 -28.93
CA ALA A 195 5.26 -23.64 -29.13
C ALA A 195 4.48 -23.61 -27.80
N ILE A 196 4.99 -24.26 -26.76
CA ILE A 196 4.38 -24.24 -25.42
C ILE A 196 4.69 -22.93 -24.68
N GLN A 197 5.88 -22.35 -24.92
CA GLN A 197 6.32 -21.14 -24.24
C GLN A 197 5.46 -19.92 -24.58
N ALA A 198 5.07 -19.72 -25.84
CA ALA A 198 4.31 -18.53 -26.25
C ALA A 198 2.94 -18.38 -25.54
N PRO A 199 2.08 -19.41 -25.44
CA PRO A 199 0.85 -19.34 -24.66
C PRO A 199 1.08 -19.13 -23.16
N VAL A 200 2.10 -19.76 -22.57
CA VAL A 200 2.41 -19.57 -21.13
C VAL A 200 2.82 -18.13 -20.85
N ILE A 201 3.69 -17.56 -21.70
CA ILE A 201 4.06 -16.14 -21.63
C ILE A 201 2.80 -15.28 -21.78
N MET A 202 1.97 -15.52 -22.79
CA MET A 202 0.75 -14.74 -23.04
C MET A 202 -0.25 -14.81 -21.88
N MET A 203 -0.43 -15.98 -21.26
CA MET A 203 -1.29 -16.13 -20.07
C MET A 203 -0.73 -15.37 -18.88
N SER A 204 0.60 -15.42 -18.68
CA SER A 204 1.25 -14.68 -17.60
C SER A 204 1.16 -13.16 -17.80
N GLN A 205 1.30 -12.68 -19.04
CA GLN A 205 1.15 -11.28 -19.42
C GLN A 205 -0.28 -10.78 -19.22
N LYS A 206 -1.28 -11.50 -19.73
CA LYS A 206 -2.70 -11.13 -19.56
C LYS A 206 -3.09 -10.93 -18.10
N ARG A 207 -2.53 -11.75 -17.20
CA ARG A 207 -2.77 -11.61 -15.76
C ARG A 207 -2.00 -10.43 -15.16
N GLN A 208 -0.77 -10.20 -15.57
CA GLN A 208 -0.01 -9.02 -15.12
C GLN A 208 -0.73 -7.72 -15.54
N GLU A 209 -1.20 -7.65 -16.78
CA GLU A 209 -2.01 -6.52 -17.29
C GLU A 209 -3.31 -6.33 -16.50
N ALA A 210 -3.98 -7.42 -16.09
CA ALA A 210 -5.17 -7.33 -15.26
C ALA A 210 -4.87 -6.74 -13.88
N LYS A 211 -3.74 -7.12 -13.26
CA LYS A 211 -3.27 -6.54 -11.99
C LYS A 211 -2.91 -5.07 -12.16
N ASP A 212 -2.16 -4.74 -13.20
CA ASP A 212 -1.74 -3.38 -13.50
C ASP A 212 -2.96 -2.47 -13.76
N ARG A 213 -3.99 -2.99 -14.44
CA ARG A 213 -5.26 -2.27 -14.62
C ARG A 213 -5.95 -2.01 -13.29
N LEU A 214 -6.13 -3.01 -12.43
CA LEU A 214 -6.76 -2.83 -11.12
C LEU A 214 -5.99 -1.82 -10.25
N ARG A 215 -4.66 -1.87 -10.27
CA ARG A 215 -3.81 -0.90 -9.59
C ARG A 215 -4.04 0.51 -10.12
N SER A 216 -4.08 0.68 -11.44
CA SER A 216 -4.34 1.99 -12.06
C SER A 216 -5.74 2.54 -11.73
N GLU A 217 -6.76 1.69 -11.65
CA GLU A 217 -8.11 2.09 -11.25
C GLU A 217 -8.15 2.52 -9.77
N ASN A 218 -7.41 1.83 -8.90
CA ASN A 218 -7.30 2.21 -7.50
C ASN A 218 -6.58 3.56 -7.34
N ASP A 219 -5.43 3.73 -7.99
CA ASP A 219 -4.67 4.98 -7.99
C ASP A 219 -5.54 6.15 -8.49
N TYR A 220 -6.35 5.92 -9.53
CA TYR A 220 -7.31 6.90 -10.02
C TYR A 220 -8.36 7.28 -8.97
N ARG A 221 -8.94 6.30 -8.26
CA ARG A 221 -9.93 6.54 -7.20
C ARG A 221 -9.32 7.32 -6.03
N VAL A 222 -8.10 6.98 -5.62
CA VAL A 222 -7.37 7.69 -4.56
C VAL A 222 -7.12 9.14 -4.96
N ASN A 223 -6.68 9.38 -6.20
CA ASN A 223 -6.45 10.73 -6.69
C ASN A 223 -7.75 11.56 -6.75
N LEU A 224 -8.85 10.98 -7.21
CA LEU A 224 -10.15 11.64 -7.22
C LEU A 224 -10.63 11.98 -5.80
N LYS A 225 -10.41 11.07 -4.85
CA LYS A 225 -10.72 11.31 -3.43
C LYS A 225 -9.90 12.48 -2.89
N ALA A 226 -8.59 12.51 -3.16
CA ALA A 226 -7.73 13.61 -2.75
C ALA A 226 -8.18 14.94 -3.37
N GLU A 227 -8.59 14.97 -4.64
CA GLU A 227 -9.12 16.17 -5.29
C GLU A 227 -10.39 16.69 -4.58
N LEU A 228 -11.33 15.79 -4.24
CA LEU A 228 -12.55 16.15 -3.51
C LEU A 228 -12.26 16.67 -2.11
N GLU A 229 -11.33 16.04 -1.38
CA GLU A 229 -10.92 16.48 -0.05
C GLU A 229 -10.28 17.88 -0.11
N ILE A 230 -9.42 18.15 -1.11
CA ILE A 230 -8.84 19.47 -1.33
C ILE A 230 -9.93 20.51 -1.62
N ARG A 231 -10.91 20.18 -2.48
CA ARG A 231 -12.04 21.07 -2.79
C ARG A 231 -12.84 21.40 -1.53
N HIS A 232 -13.15 20.39 -0.73
CA HIS A 232 -13.87 20.58 0.54
C HIS A 232 -13.07 21.44 1.54
N LEU A 233 -11.75 21.24 1.62
CA LEU A 233 -10.87 22.11 2.43
C LEU A 233 -10.89 23.55 1.92
N HIS A 234 -10.91 23.76 0.61
CA HIS A 234 -11.01 25.08 0.00
C HIS A 234 -12.32 25.79 0.37
N GLU A 235 -13.46 25.10 0.26
CA GLU A 235 -14.77 25.64 0.65
C GLU A 235 -14.81 26.05 2.14
N LYS A 236 -14.23 25.22 3.02
CA LYS A 236 -14.10 25.55 4.45
C LYS A 236 -13.20 26.76 4.68
N MET A 237 -12.11 26.86 3.94
CA MET A 237 -11.19 28.00 4.02
C MET A 237 -11.89 29.30 3.57
N ASP A 238 -12.61 29.26 2.45
CA ASP A 238 -13.38 30.39 1.94
C ASP A 238 -14.44 30.83 2.95
N TYR A 239 -15.16 29.88 3.56
CA TYR A 239 -16.12 30.16 4.63
C TYR A 239 -15.47 30.87 5.82
N LEU A 240 -14.31 30.40 6.28
CA LEU A 240 -13.58 31.04 7.39
C LEU A 240 -13.10 32.44 7.03
N ILE A 241 -12.57 32.62 5.81
CA ILE A 241 -12.11 33.92 5.31
C ILE A 241 -13.29 34.90 5.26
N GLN A 242 -14.43 34.51 4.70
CA GLN A 242 -15.60 35.38 4.61
C GLN A 242 -16.09 35.81 6.00
N ARG A 243 -16.04 34.92 6.99
CA ARG A 243 -16.38 35.24 8.38
C ARG A 243 -15.38 36.22 9.01
N GLN A 244 -14.09 36.09 8.73
CA GLN A 244 -13.07 37.05 9.18
C GLN A 244 -13.28 38.43 8.56
N TRP A 245 -13.63 38.51 7.27
CA TRP A 245 -13.95 39.76 6.59
C TRP A 245 -15.15 40.47 7.23
N GLN A 246 -16.24 39.75 7.49
CA GLN A 246 -17.42 40.31 8.17
C GLN A 246 -17.05 40.92 9.53
N ARG A 247 -16.26 40.21 10.33
CA ARG A 247 -15.76 40.70 11.63
C ARG A 247 -14.92 41.97 11.50
N LEU A 248 -14.04 42.02 10.50
CA LEU A 248 -13.21 43.20 10.26
C LEU A 248 -14.06 44.41 9.88
N THR A 249 -15.09 44.21 9.05
CA THR A 249 -16.03 45.27 8.67
C THR A 249 -16.86 45.76 9.86
N GLU A 250 -17.35 44.87 10.72
CA GLU A 250 -18.05 45.24 11.97
C GLU A 250 -17.16 46.13 12.85
N ILE A 251 -15.90 45.75 13.05
CA ILE A 251 -14.93 46.53 13.84
C ILE A 251 -14.69 47.91 13.21
N GLN A 252 -14.53 47.98 11.89
CA GLN A 252 -14.34 49.26 11.17
C GLN A 252 -15.55 50.19 11.28
N GLN A 253 -16.77 49.66 11.15
CA GLN A 253 -17.99 50.44 11.32
C GLN A 253 -18.10 51.02 12.74
N LEU A 254 -17.80 50.20 13.74
CA LEU A 254 -17.83 50.63 15.14
C LEU A 254 -16.78 51.72 15.42
N GLN A 255 -15.59 51.63 14.82
CA GLN A 255 -14.60 52.71 14.90
C GLN A 255 -15.07 54.01 14.24
N LEU A 256 -15.73 53.93 13.09
CA LEU A 256 -16.31 55.09 12.40
C LEU A 256 -17.40 55.76 13.25
N GLU A 257 -18.29 54.97 13.85
CA GLU A 257 -19.35 55.46 14.73
C GLU A 257 -18.78 56.20 15.96
N ILE A 258 -17.78 55.62 16.63
CA ILE A 258 -17.07 56.27 17.75
C ILE A 258 -16.42 57.59 17.32
N MET A 259 -15.79 57.64 16.13
CA MET A 259 -15.20 58.88 15.61
C MET A 259 -16.25 59.94 15.31
N GLN A 260 -17.41 59.56 14.77
CA GLN A 260 -18.52 60.46 14.51
C GLN A 260 -19.13 61.01 15.81
N GLU A 261 -19.35 60.16 16.81
CA GLU A 261 -19.88 60.60 18.12
C GLU A 261 -18.93 61.59 18.80
N LYS A 262 -17.61 61.31 18.80
CA LYS A 262 -16.60 62.22 19.33
C LYS A 262 -16.55 63.55 18.58
N ARG A 263 -16.81 63.56 17.27
CA ARG A 263 -16.87 64.78 16.45
C ARG A 263 -18.10 65.62 16.76
N LEU A 264 -19.23 64.99 17.09
CA LEU A 264 -20.49 65.66 17.41
C LEU A 264 -20.55 66.23 18.83
N ARG A 265 -19.74 65.71 19.76
CA ARG A 265 -19.65 66.20 21.16
C ARG A 265 -18.74 67.41 21.37
N LYS A 266 -18.19 68.00 20.31
CA LYS A 266 -17.20 69.09 20.35
C LYS A 266 -17.73 70.33 19.63
#